data_AF-A0A191VA97-F1
#
_entry.id   AF-A0A191VA97-F1
#
_cell.length_a   1.000
_cell.length_b   1.000
_cell.length_c   1.000
_cell.angle_alpha   90.00
_cell.angle_beta   90.00
_cell.angle_gamma   90.00
#
_symmetry.space_group_name_H-M   'P 1'
#
loop_
_entity.id
_entity.type
_entity.pdbx_description
1 polymer ?
#
loop_
_entity_poly.entity_id
_entity_poly.type
_entity_poly.pdbx_seq_one_letter_code
_entity_poly.pdbx_strand_id
1 'polypeptide(L)'
;MSSLITEDEISHEGQLVWLEDIDDLDYVRQSLDRLPTRKGKPAYHRDGRMVGYAILGPTAKASRASGTFRRRVFWLLPHDRDSQPGGLYAKSAPAEAVDPRTLEARVKGYKTERSEGGPPSSAMQQLGITLPL
;
A
#
# COMPACT_ATOMS: atom_id res chain seq x y z
N MET A 1 8.57 -2.46 -17.73
CA MET A 1 7.95 -1.56 -16.74
C MET A 1 7.46 -2.42 -15.58
N SER A 2 8.32 -2.69 -14.59
CA SER A 2 7.98 -3.53 -13.43
C SER A 2 7.57 -2.62 -12.28
N SER A 3 6.31 -2.73 -11.84
CA SER A 3 5.68 -1.98 -10.74
C SER A 3 5.92 -2.60 -9.36
N LEU A 4 6.96 -3.42 -9.21
CA LEU A 4 7.30 -4.05 -7.93
C LEU A 4 8.38 -3.22 -7.24
N ILE A 5 7.98 -2.49 -6.21
CA ILE A 5 8.90 -1.84 -5.27
C ILE A 5 9.79 -2.93 -4.67
N THR A 6 11.12 -2.75 -4.77
CA THR A 6 12.08 -3.71 -4.20
C THR A 6 12.39 -3.37 -2.75
N GLU A 7 12.86 -4.36 -1.97
CA GLU A 7 13.26 -4.17 -0.57
C GLU A 7 14.38 -3.14 -0.42
N ASP A 8 15.30 -3.06 -1.39
CA ASP A 8 16.36 -2.04 -1.40
C ASP A 8 15.79 -0.62 -1.47
N GLU A 9 14.71 -0.41 -2.24
CA GLU A 9 14.09 0.91 -2.38
C GLU A 9 13.37 1.38 -1.12
N ILE A 10 13.03 0.46 -0.21
CA ILE A 10 12.33 0.71 1.06
C ILE A 10 13.18 0.39 2.29
N SER A 11 14.45 0.00 2.11
CA SER A 11 15.38 -0.41 3.17
C SER A 11 15.60 0.66 4.25
N HIS A 12 15.36 1.93 3.93
CA HIS A 12 15.50 3.06 4.83
C HIS A 12 14.20 3.48 5.52
N GLU A 13 13.09 2.77 5.31
CA GLU A 13 11.86 3.04 6.04
C GLU A 13 12.06 2.78 7.55
N GLY A 14 11.49 3.67 8.36
CA GLY A 14 11.46 3.54 9.81
C GLY A 14 10.12 3.05 10.32
N GLN A 15 9.02 3.56 9.74
CA GLN A 15 7.65 3.18 10.11
C GLN A 15 6.68 3.52 8.97
N LEU A 16 5.55 2.82 8.93
CA LEU A 16 4.40 3.18 8.13
C LEU A 16 3.40 3.94 9.01
N VAL A 17 2.80 4.99 8.46
CA VAL A 17 1.75 5.77 9.11
C VAL A 17 0.47 5.59 8.31
N TRP A 18 -0.53 5.03 8.95
CA TRP A 18 -1.89 4.89 8.41
C TRP A 18 -2.75 6.07 8.86
N LEU A 19 -3.53 6.61 7.93
CA LEU A 19 -4.40 7.78 8.16
C LEU A 19 -5.85 7.39 8.46
N GLU A 20 -6.15 6.10 8.35
CA GLU A 20 -7.44 5.46 8.58
C GLU A 20 -7.21 4.00 8.94
N ASP A 21 -8.29 3.30 9.27
CA ASP A 21 -8.25 1.86 9.49
C ASP A 21 -8.03 1.11 8.17
N ILE A 22 -7.06 0.20 8.18
CA ILE A 22 -6.69 -0.60 7.01
C ILE A 22 -7.27 -2.01 7.07
N ASP A 23 -7.87 -2.41 8.19
CA ASP A 23 -8.34 -3.77 8.36
C ASP A 23 -9.46 -4.09 7.37
N ASP A 24 -10.34 -3.14 7.06
CA ASP A 24 -11.44 -3.35 6.12
C ASP A 24 -11.01 -3.22 4.64
N LEU A 25 -9.79 -2.75 4.36
CA LEU A 25 -9.31 -2.54 3.00
C LEU A 25 -8.73 -3.81 2.38
N ASP A 26 -9.38 -4.33 1.33
CA ASP A 26 -8.91 -5.51 0.59
C ASP A 26 -7.50 -5.34 0.02
N TYR A 27 -7.19 -4.13 -0.43
CA TYR A 27 -5.87 -3.74 -0.89
C TYR A 27 -5.66 -2.25 -0.73
N VAL A 28 -4.40 -1.82 -0.78
CA VAL A 28 -4.00 -0.44 -1.04
C VAL A 28 -3.10 -0.41 -2.26
N ARG A 29 -3.15 0.66 -3.05
CA ARG A 29 -2.14 0.91 -4.11
C ARG A 29 -0.91 1.54 -3.49
N GLN A 30 0.28 1.25 -4.03
CA GLN A 30 1.53 1.86 -3.57
C GLN A 30 2.32 2.56 -4.68
N SER A 31 3.01 3.63 -4.31
CA SER A 31 4.00 4.30 -5.17
C SER A 31 5.20 4.81 -4.38
N LEU A 32 6.35 4.98 -5.05
CA LEU A 32 7.52 5.68 -4.49
C LEU A 32 7.53 7.14 -4.96
N ASP A 33 7.13 8.02 -4.05
CA ASP A 33 7.05 9.45 -4.31
C ASP A 33 8.37 10.14 -3.98
N ARG A 34 8.70 11.20 -4.73
CA ARG A 34 9.84 12.08 -4.44
C ARG A 34 9.37 13.23 -3.55
N LEU A 35 9.78 13.23 -2.29
CA LEU A 35 9.34 14.19 -1.28
C LEU A 35 10.52 15.00 -0.73
N PRO A 36 10.32 16.28 -0.35
CA PRO A 36 11.40 17.13 0.16
C PRO A 36 11.85 16.74 1.57
N THR A 37 11.05 15.96 2.31
CA THR A 37 11.30 15.61 3.72
C THR A 37 11.25 14.10 3.94
N ARG A 38 12.05 13.63 4.92
CA ARG A 38 12.01 12.24 5.43
C ARG A 38 10.74 11.89 6.20
N LYS A 39 10.13 12.90 6.83
CA LYS A 39 9.03 12.77 7.80
C LYS A 39 7.87 13.72 7.44
N GLY A 40 6.76 13.57 8.15
CA GLY A 40 5.54 14.36 7.95
C GLY A 40 4.65 13.81 6.85
N LYS A 41 3.37 14.20 6.90
CA LYS A 41 2.37 13.82 5.90
C LYS A 41 2.74 14.42 4.54
N PRO A 42 2.91 13.61 3.48
CA PRO A 42 3.13 14.13 2.14
C PRO A 42 1.95 14.98 1.67
N ALA A 43 2.22 16.00 0.86
CA ALA A 43 1.14 16.67 0.14
C ALA A 43 0.58 15.71 -0.93
N TYR A 44 -0.73 15.63 -1.05
CA TYR A 44 -1.41 14.70 -1.94
C TYR A 44 -2.36 15.45 -2.86
N HIS A 45 -2.06 15.43 -4.16
CA HIS A 45 -2.79 16.19 -5.19
C HIS A 45 -3.21 15.28 -6.35
N ARG A 46 -3.39 13.99 -6.07
CA ARG A 46 -3.85 13.00 -7.06
C ARG A 46 -5.33 12.76 -6.86
N ASP A 47 -5.95 12.16 -7.86
CA ASP A 47 -7.31 11.62 -7.69
C ASP A 47 -7.33 10.58 -6.57
N GLY A 48 -8.50 10.42 -5.94
CA GLY A 48 -8.68 9.54 -4.80
C GLY A 48 -8.11 10.10 -3.49
N ARG A 49 -7.71 9.19 -2.60
CA ARG A 49 -7.34 9.52 -1.22
C ARG A 49 -6.08 8.79 -0.76
N MET A 50 -5.27 9.48 0.03
CA MET A 50 -4.11 8.91 0.70
C MET A 50 -4.56 8.12 1.92
N VAL A 51 -4.20 6.85 1.96
CA VAL A 51 -4.50 5.91 3.05
C VAL A 51 -3.33 5.88 4.05
N GLY A 52 -2.09 6.02 3.56
CA GLY A 52 -0.92 5.99 4.43
C GLY A 52 0.37 6.39 3.72
N TYR A 53 1.47 6.43 4.48
CA TYR A 53 2.79 6.73 3.94
C TYR A 53 3.91 6.21 4.84
N ALA A 54 5.09 6.00 4.26
CA ALA A 54 6.29 5.68 5.00
C ALA A 54 7.00 6.95 5.52
N ILE A 55 7.55 6.85 6.73
CA ILE A 55 8.54 7.77 7.28
C ILE A 55 9.91 7.10 7.17
N LEU A 56 10.92 7.86 6.74
CA LEU A 56 12.28 7.34 6.63
C LEU A 56 13.08 7.52 7.91
N GLY A 57 14.00 6.59 8.14
CA GLY A 57 14.99 6.65 9.20
C GLY A 57 16.04 7.77 8.99
N PRO A 58 16.81 8.10 10.03
CA PRO A 58 17.81 9.18 9.97
C PRO A 58 18.95 8.91 8.99
N THR A 59 19.23 7.64 8.69
CA THR A 59 20.27 7.21 7.75
C THR A 59 19.86 7.36 6.29
N ALA A 60 18.59 7.63 6.00
CA ALA A 60 18.11 7.83 4.65
C ALA A 60 18.76 9.07 4.02
N LYS A 61 19.37 8.90 2.85
CA LYS A 61 20.01 9.99 2.11
C LYS A 61 19.08 10.51 1.02
N ALA A 62 19.06 11.83 0.87
CA ALA A 62 18.40 12.46 -0.26
C ALA A 62 19.11 12.09 -1.56
N SER A 63 18.36 12.07 -2.66
CA SER A 63 18.92 12.00 -4.00
C SER A 63 19.91 13.14 -4.21
N ARG A 64 21.13 12.83 -4.68
CA ARG A 64 22.14 13.85 -5.00
C ARG A 64 21.68 14.81 -6.10
N ALA A 65 20.84 14.33 -7.02
CA ALA A 65 20.39 15.12 -8.17
C ALA A 65 19.25 16.08 -7.83
N SER A 66 18.35 15.70 -6.92
CA SER A 66 17.11 16.46 -6.66
C SER A 66 16.95 16.95 -5.22
N GLY A 67 17.79 16.50 -4.28
CA GLY A 67 17.62 16.79 -2.85
C GLY A 67 16.38 16.13 -2.23
N THR A 68 15.60 15.36 -2.98
CA THR A 68 14.39 14.70 -2.50
C THR A 68 14.64 13.28 -1.99
N PHE A 69 13.76 12.81 -1.13
CA PHE A 69 13.70 11.45 -0.60
C PHE A 69 12.67 10.62 -1.37
N ARG A 70 12.98 9.35 -1.65
CA ARG A 70 11.99 8.39 -2.13
C ARG A 70 11.22 7.83 -0.94
N ARG A 71 9.90 7.99 -0.93
CA ARG A 71 9.04 7.57 0.17
C ARG A 71 7.83 6.83 -0.38
N ARG A 72 7.51 5.69 0.23
CA ARG A 72 6.34 4.92 -0.14
C ARG A 72 5.06 5.63 0.33
N VAL A 73 4.08 5.72 -0.56
CA VAL A 73 2.76 6.32 -0.31
C VAL A 73 1.71 5.30 -0.70
N PHE A 74 0.69 5.16 0.15
CA PHE A 74 -0.43 4.24 -0.02
C PHE A 74 -1.71 5.02 -0.28
N TRP A 75 -2.50 4.58 -1.26
CA TRP A 75 -3.67 5.32 -1.73
C TRP A 75 -4.71 4.42 -2.37
N LEU A 76 -5.91 4.98 -2.55
CA LEU A 76 -7.05 4.37 -3.23
C LEU A 76 -7.69 5.39 -4.19
N LEU A 77 -8.19 4.90 -5.32
CA LEU A 77 -8.95 5.68 -6.31
C LEU A 77 -10.46 5.49 -6.15
N PRO A 78 -11.29 6.41 -6.66
CA PRO A 78 -12.75 6.30 -6.60
C PRO A 78 -13.36 5.06 -7.27
N HIS A 79 -12.60 4.37 -8.13
CA HIS A 79 -13.01 3.16 -8.84
C HIS A 79 -12.33 1.89 -8.32
N ASP A 80 -11.57 1.99 -7.22
CA ASP A 80 -11.06 0.81 -6.51
C ASP A 80 -12.19 0.10 -5.77
N ARG A 81 -11.96 -1.18 -5.43
CA ARG A 81 -12.97 -2.07 -4.86
C ARG A 81 -13.60 -1.53 -3.56
N ASP A 82 -12.82 -0.81 -2.75
CA ASP A 82 -13.29 -0.09 -1.55
C ASP A 82 -14.53 0.76 -1.82
N SER A 83 -14.53 1.53 -2.92
CA SER A 83 -15.65 2.40 -3.30
C SER A 83 -16.61 1.75 -4.30
N GLN A 84 -16.13 0.79 -5.09
CA GLN A 84 -16.93 0.10 -6.11
C GLN A 84 -16.71 -1.42 -6.05
N PRO A 85 -17.34 -2.13 -5.09
CA PRO A 85 -17.14 -3.57 -4.91
C PRO A 85 -17.48 -4.42 -6.14
N GLY A 86 -18.49 -4.01 -6.92
CA GLY A 86 -18.88 -4.65 -8.18
C GLY A 86 -18.19 -4.10 -9.43
N GLY A 87 -17.21 -3.22 -9.28
CA GLY A 87 -16.54 -2.51 -10.37
C GLY A 87 -15.43 -3.30 -11.07
N LEU A 88 -14.52 -2.57 -11.73
CA LEU A 88 -13.41 -3.12 -12.51
C LEU A 88 -12.56 -4.14 -11.74
N TYR A 89 -12.37 -3.90 -10.44
CA TYR A 89 -11.53 -4.70 -9.55
C TYR A 89 -12.34 -5.68 -8.69
N ALA A 90 -13.57 -6.02 -9.06
CA ALA A 90 -14.39 -6.97 -8.29
C ALA A 90 -13.72 -8.35 -8.11
N LYS A 91 -12.90 -8.78 -9.08
CA LYS A 91 -12.25 -10.12 -9.11
C LYS A 91 -10.75 -10.06 -9.43
N SER A 92 -10.13 -8.92 -9.17
CA SER A 92 -8.70 -8.70 -9.38
C SER A 92 -8.25 -7.49 -8.57
N ALA A 93 -6.95 -7.29 -8.46
CA ALA A 93 -6.39 -6.04 -7.95
C ALA A 93 -5.45 -5.36 -8.96
N PRO A 94 -5.29 -4.03 -8.90
CA PRO A 94 -4.31 -3.29 -9.69
C PRO A 94 -2.90 -3.87 -9.58
N ALA A 95 -2.05 -3.68 -10.58
CA ALA A 95 -0.70 -4.27 -10.60
C ALA A 95 0.19 -3.77 -9.44
N GLU A 96 -0.03 -2.54 -9.00
CA GLU A 96 0.65 -1.89 -7.87
C GLU A 96 -0.04 -2.11 -6.52
N ALA A 97 -1.16 -2.84 -6.49
CA ALA A 97 -1.92 -3.07 -5.26
C ALA A 97 -1.30 -4.19 -4.42
N VAL A 98 -1.40 -4.04 -3.09
CA VAL A 98 -0.92 -4.99 -2.09
C VAL A 98 -1.92 -5.09 -0.94
N ASP A 99 -1.96 -6.25 -0.28
CA ASP A 99 -2.73 -6.42 0.94
C ASP A 99 -2.08 -5.61 2.08
N PRO A 100 -2.78 -4.62 2.67
CA PRO A 100 -2.19 -3.78 3.70
C PRO A 100 -1.80 -4.55 4.97
N ARG A 101 -2.39 -5.72 5.22
CA ARG A 101 -2.06 -6.58 6.36
C ARG A 101 -0.72 -7.30 6.21
N THR A 102 -0.13 -7.25 5.01
CA THR A 102 1.20 -7.81 4.73
C THR A 102 2.30 -6.74 4.70
N LEU A 103 1.92 -5.47 4.94
CA LEU A 103 2.83 -4.35 4.89
C LEU A 103 3.43 -4.05 6.26
N GLU A 104 4.76 -3.97 6.28
CA GLU A 104 5.53 -3.40 7.37
C GLU A 104 6.63 -2.50 6.79
N ALA A 105 7.26 -1.69 7.64
CA ALA A 105 8.42 -0.91 7.23
C ALA A 105 9.49 -1.86 6.68
N ARG A 106 10.02 -1.54 5.49
CA ARG A 106 11.02 -2.36 4.76
C ARG A 106 10.49 -3.70 4.22
N VAL A 107 9.23 -4.03 4.45
CA VAL A 107 8.56 -5.19 3.85
C VAL A 107 7.75 -4.71 2.64
N LYS A 108 7.98 -5.34 1.49
CA LYS A 108 7.39 -4.91 0.21
C LYS A 108 5.86 -5.08 0.12
N GLY A 109 5.30 -5.94 0.97
CA GLY A 109 3.90 -6.37 0.90
C GLY A 109 3.65 -7.34 -0.25
N TYR A 110 2.54 -8.05 -0.19
CA TYR A 110 2.17 -9.08 -1.16
C TYR A 110 0.70 -8.97 -1.52
N LYS A 111 0.37 -9.45 -2.72
CA LYS A 111 -1.01 -9.74 -3.09
C LYS A 111 -1.42 -11.05 -2.42
N THR A 112 -2.53 -11.01 -1.71
CA THR A 112 -3.21 -12.17 -1.12
C THR A 112 -4.47 -12.50 -1.93
N GLU A 113 -5.05 -13.67 -1.69
CA GLU A 113 -6.34 -14.05 -2.29
C GLU A 113 -7.43 -13.00 -2.03
N ARG A 114 -7.48 -12.46 -0.80
CA ARG A 114 -8.37 -11.36 -0.43
C ARG A 114 -8.16 -10.14 -1.33
N SER A 115 -6.90 -9.69 -1.44
CA SER A 115 -6.58 -8.53 -2.27
C SER A 115 -6.97 -8.74 -3.74
N GLU A 116 -6.83 -9.96 -4.26
CA GLU A 116 -7.19 -10.31 -5.64
C GLU A 116 -8.70 -10.55 -5.85
N GLY A 117 -9.52 -10.42 -4.81
CA GLY A 117 -10.97 -10.64 -4.91
C GLY A 117 -11.33 -12.13 -5.04
N GLY A 118 -10.40 -13.00 -4.62
CA GLY A 118 -10.67 -14.42 -4.45
C GLY A 118 -11.58 -14.65 -3.25
N PRO A 119 -12.40 -15.73 -3.28
CA PRO A 119 -13.09 -16.16 -2.08
C PRO A 119 -12.05 -16.51 -1.00
N PRO A 120 -12.35 -16.34 0.30
CA PRO A 120 -11.46 -16.78 1.37
C PRO A 120 -11.10 -18.25 1.15
N SER A 121 -9.82 -18.59 1.29
CA SER A 121 -9.29 -19.92 0.99
C SER A 121 -10.15 -21.03 1.61
N SER A 122 -10.30 -22.14 0.90
CA SER A 122 -11.04 -23.31 1.41
C SER A 122 -10.49 -23.82 2.75
N ALA A 123 -9.19 -23.61 3.01
CA ALA A 123 -8.56 -23.91 4.30
C ALA A 123 -9.03 -22.97 5.43
N MET A 124 -9.24 -21.68 5.15
CA MET A 124 -9.80 -20.71 6.12
C MET A 124 -11.28 -21.01 6.42
N GLN A 125 -12.04 -21.44 5.41
CA GLN A 125 -13.43 -21.89 5.59
C GLN A 125 -13.49 -23.15 6.47
N GLN A 126 -12.58 -24.11 6.28
CA GLN A 126 -12.49 -25.33 7.11
C GLN A 126 -12.06 -25.04 8.55
N LEU A 127 -11.32 -23.95 8.80
CA LEU A 127 -10.90 -23.52 10.13
C LEU A 127 -11.95 -22.66 10.85
N GLY A 128 -13.12 -22.40 10.26
CA GLY A 128 -14.22 -21.66 10.90
C GLY A 128 -13.93 -20.17 11.11
N ILE A 129 -12.88 -19.64 10.48
CA ILE A 129 -12.52 -18.22 10.57
C ILE A 129 -13.44 -17.44 9.63
N THR A 130 -14.45 -16.78 10.20
CA THR A 130 -15.33 -15.89 9.45
C THR A 130 -14.69 -14.50 9.49
N LEU A 131 -14.17 -14.03 8.34
CA LEU A 131 -13.87 -12.60 8.20
C LEU A 131 -15.20 -11.86 8.03
N PRO A 132 -15.41 -10.70 8.68
CA PRO A 132 -16.61 -9.91 8.47
C PRO A 132 -16.71 -9.52 6.99
N LEU A 133 -17.92 -9.67 6.45
CA LEU A 133 -18.31 -9.25 5.11
C LEU A 133 -18.25 -7.72 4.97
#